data_AF-A0A7S1FQU4-F1
#
_entry.id   AF-A0A7S1FQU4-F1
#
_cell.length_a   1.000
_cell.length_b   1.000
_cell.length_c   1.000
_cell.angle_alpha   90.00
_cell.angle_beta   90.00
_cell.angle_gamma   90.00
#
_symmetry.space_group_name_H-M   'P 1'
#
loop_
_entity.id
_entity.type
_entity.pdbx_description
1 polymer ?
#
loop_
_entity_poly.entity_id
_entity_poly.type
_entity_poly.pdbx_seq_one_letter_code
_entity_poly.pdbx_strand_id
1 'polypeptide(L)'
;VSGGLANQATHARSSVSGGARNMAQNVDASVSGGFLNKAVGKYGSVSGGKSNFANGETSTVSGGIGNKAENRFSSISGGMKNQALGVSTSILGGKGNVANKSFSMVSRKGNKSKKVSKFFVDENNSTLTA
;
A
#
# COMPACT_ATOMS: atom_id res chain seq x y z
N VAL A 1 11.64 12.33 13.36
CA VAL A 1 10.28 12.08 13.91
C VAL A 1 9.76 13.39 14.45
N SER A 2 8.56 13.85 14.06
CA SER A 2 8.09 15.20 14.43
C SER A 2 7.24 15.27 15.71
N GLY A 3 6.70 14.15 16.20
CA GLY A 3 5.95 14.12 17.46
C GLY A 3 5.23 12.79 17.71
N GLY A 4 4.40 12.75 18.77
CA GLY A 4 3.56 11.61 19.13
C GLY A 4 4.22 10.58 20.06
N LEU A 5 3.62 9.40 20.18
CA LEU A 5 4.01 8.38 21.16
C LEU A 5 4.76 7.20 20.50
N ALA A 6 6.00 6.97 20.92
CA ALA A 6 6.78 5.78 20.55
C ALA A 6 6.94 5.55 19.03
N ASN A 7 7.18 6.62 18.27
CA ASN A 7 7.47 6.55 16.84
C ASN A 7 8.97 6.34 16.58
N GLN A 8 9.33 5.63 15.52
CA GLN A 8 10.71 5.32 15.15
C GLN A 8 10.99 5.65 13.69
N ALA A 9 12.07 6.38 13.43
CA ALA A 9 12.64 6.59 12.09
C ALA A 9 14.12 6.24 12.19
N THR A 10 14.54 5.09 11.65
CA THR A 10 15.82 4.47 12.02
C THR A 10 16.94 4.58 10.98
N HIS A 11 16.66 5.07 9.78
CA HIS A 11 17.62 5.14 8.67
C HIS A 11 17.72 6.55 8.07
N ALA A 12 18.73 6.76 7.23
CA ALA A 12 18.96 8.04 6.55
C ALA A 12 17.69 8.52 5.81
N ARG A 13 17.32 9.79 6.04
CA ARG A 13 16.15 10.46 5.45
C ARG A 13 14.80 9.76 5.71
N SER A 14 14.76 8.79 6.63
CA SER A 14 13.50 8.23 7.09
C SER A 14 12.72 9.25 7.91
N SER A 15 11.40 9.25 7.80
CA SER A 15 10.55 10.23 8.48
C SER A 15 9.28 9.62 9.06
N VAL A 16 8.89 10.14 10.21
CA VAL A 16 7.57 9.91 10.80
C VAL A 16 7.03 11.25 11.30
N SER A 17 5.91 11.70 10.76
CA SER A 17 5.38 13.04 11.09
C SER A 17 4.57 13.08 12.39
N GLY A 18 4.08 11.94 12.88
CA GLY A 18 3.33 11.90 14.14
C GLY A 18 2.63 10.57 14.42
N GLY A 19 1.62 10.60 15.29
CA GLY A 19 0.81 9.43 15.66
C GLY A 19 1.42 8.58 16.76
N ALA A 20 1.09 7.29 16.80
CA ALA A 20 1.60 6.38 17.83
C ALA A 20 2.11 5.05 17.27
N ARG A 21 3.30 4.63 17.71
CA ARG A 21 3.92 3.34 17.36
C ARG A 21 4.17 3.15 15.86
N ASN A 22 4.42 4.23 15.12
CA ASN A 22 4.76 4.17 13.70
C ASN A 22 6.25 3.95 13.48
N MET A 23 6.63 3.23 12.43
CA MET A 23 8.02 2.86 12.14
C MET A 23 8.38 3.12 10.67
N ALA A 24 9.36 3.98 10.41
CA ALA A 24 10.03 4.11 9.12
C ALA A 24 11.44 3.49 9.24
N GLN A 25 11.64 2.30 8.67
CA GLN A 25 12.79 1.43 8.97
C GLN A 25 13.75 1.23 7.80
N ASN A 26 13.76 2.13 6.82
CA ASN A 26 14.69 2.07 5.69
C ASN A 26 15.02 3.47 5.16
N VAL A 27 16.01 3.55 4.27
CA VAL A 27 16.41 4.79 3.61
C VAL A 27 15.23 5.35 2.84
N ASP A 28 14.96 6.65 3.04
CA ASP A 28 13.84 7.39 2.42
C ASP A 28 12.44 6.82 2.74
N ALA A 29 12.30 5.92 3.71
CA ALA A 29 11.00 5.43 4.14
C ALA A 29 10.21 6.51 4.89
N SER A 30 8.90 6.57 4.69
CA SER A 30 8.05 7.59 5.33
C SER A 30 6.76 7.02 5.91
N VAL A 31 6.37 7.54 7.07
CA VAL A 31 5.04 7.34 7.64
C VAL A 31 4.45 8.68 8.08
N SER A 32 3.39 9.15 7.42
CA SER A 32 2.84 10.48 7.74
C SER A 32 2.09 10.51 9.08
N GLY A 33 1.63 9.37 9.60
CA GLY A 33 0.99 9.30 10.91
C GLY A 33 0.16 8.03 11.14
N GLY A 34 -0.80 8.11 12.06
CA GLY A 34 -1.70 7.00 12.41
C GLY A 34 -1.22 6.13 13.57
N PHE A 35 -1.64 4.87 13.61
CA PHE A 35 -1.31 3.93 14.68
C PHE A 35 -0.70 2.64 14.13
N LEU A 36 0.49 2.28 14.62
CA LEU A 36 1.13 0.99 14.32
C LEU A 36 1.45 0.75 12.84
N ASN A 37 1.69 1.81 12.06
CA ASN A 37 2.07 1.71 10.65
C ASN A 37 3.58 1.47 10.47
N LYS A 38 3.96 0.71 9.44
CA LYS A 38 5.37 0.41 9.13
C LYS A 38 5.70 0.65 7.66
N ALA A 39 6.74 1.42 7.39
CA ALA A 39 7.39 1.52 6.09
C ALA A 39 8.79 0.90 6.21
N VAL A 40 8.97 -0.31 5.67
CA VAL A 40 10.18 -1.14 5.81
C VAL A 40 10.98 -1.24 4.51
N GLY A 41 10.33 -1.04 3.36
CA GLY A 41 11.03 -0.96 2.08
C GLY A 41 11.78 0.36 1.91
N LYS A 42 12.88 0.34 1.16
CA LYS A 42 13.54 1.57 0.67
C LYS A 42 12.53 2.37 -0.14
N TYR A 43 12.39 3.68 0.12
CA TYR A 43 11.32 4.52 -0.46
C TYR A 43 9.88 4.07 -0.15
N GLY A 44 9.69 3.15 0.81
CA GLY A 44 8.36 2.70 1.21
C GLY A 44 7.59 3.83 1.90
N SER A 45 6.28 3.93 1.63
CA SER A 45 5.46 4.99 2.24
C SER A 45 4.13 4.48 2.77
N VAL A 46 3.77 4.96 3.96
CA VAL A 46 2.43 4.81 4.52
C VAL A 46 1.87 6.18 4.89
N SER A 47 0.82 6.63 4.21
CA SER A 47 0.26 7.97 4.48
C SER A 47 -0.56 8.03 5.78
N GLY A 48 -0.99 6.89 6.34
CA GLY A 48 -1.69 6.85 7.62
C GLY A 48 -2.51 5.59 7.86
N GLY A 49 -3.51 5.70 8.75
CA GLY A 49 -4.40 4.59 9.11
C GLY A 49 -3.89 3.75 10.28
N LYS A 50 -4.30 2.48 10.34
CA LYS A 50 -3.96 1.56 11.43
C LYS A 50 -3.34 0.27 10.91
N SER A 51 -2.15 -0.06 11.41
CA SER A 51 -1.48 -1.34 11.13
C SER A 51 -1.27 -1.61 9.63
N ASN A 52 -0.85 -0.59 8.88
CA ASN A 52 -0.50 -0.72 7.47
C ASN A 52 1.00 -0.95 7.29
N PHE A 53 1.37 -1.75 6.29
CA PHE A 53 2.75 -2.19 6.05
C PHE A 53 3.15 -1.94 4.59
N ALA A 54 4.17 -1.12 4.36
CA ALA A 54 4.83 -0.94 3.07
C ALA A 54 6.23 -1.59 3.14
N ASN A 55 6.30 -2.89 2.86
CA ASN A 55 7.49 -3.72 3.06
C ASN A 55 8.38 -3.79 1.81
N GLY A 56 7.81 -3.66 0.61
CA GLY A 56 8.56 -3.67 -0.64
C GLY A 56 9.27 -2.35 -0.94
N GLU A 57 10.35 -2.41 -1.73
CA GLU A 57 11.00 -1.21 -2.26
C GLU A 57 10.03 -0.38 -3.12
N THR A 58 9.92 0.91 -2.84
CA THR A 58 8.97 1.84 -3.48
C THR A 58 7.51 1.34 -3.36
N SER A 59 7.20 0.61 -2.30
CA SER A 59 5.82 0.19 -2.02
C SER A 59 5.04 1.27 -1.28
N THR A 60 3.73 1.35 -1.53
CA THR A 60 2.89 2.40 -0.96
C THR A 60 1.60 1.84 -0.39
N VAL A 61 1.24 2.30 0.80
CA VAL A 61 -0.10 2.14 1.37
C VAL A 61 -0.66 3.50 1.73
N SER A 62 -1.64 3.99 0.97
CA SER A 62 -2.19 5.34 1.20
C SER A 62 -3.03 5.43 2.48
N GLY A 63 -3.48 4.32 3.05
CA GLY A 63 -4.20 4.31 4.32
C GLY A 63 -5.02 3.04 4.57
N GLY A 64 -6.01 3.15 5.45
CA GLY A 64 -6.91 2.05 5.80
C GLY A 64 -6.45 1.24 7.02
N ILE A 65 -6.86 -0.03 7.10
CA ILE A 65 -6.62 -0.90 8.27
C ILE A 65 -6.03 -2.24 7.84
N GLY A 66 -4.82 -2.54 8.29
CA GLY A 66 -4.25 -3.88 8.11
C GLY A 66 -3.81 -4.20 6.68
N ASN A 67 -3.51 -3.21 5.85
CA ASN A 67 -3.08 -3.42 4.47
C ASN A 67 -1.57 -3.71 4.41
N LYS A 68 -1.15 -4.57 3.46
CA LYS A 68 0.24 -5.01 3.31
C LYS A 68 0.69 -4.97 1.85
N ALA A 69 1.56 -4.03 1.51
CA ALA A 69 2.25 -3.95 0.23
C ALA A 69 3.64 -4.60 0.37
N GLU A 70 3.77 -5.86 -0.04
CA GLU A 70 4.89 -6.75 0.35
C GLU A 70 6.07 -6.73 -0.64
N ASN A 71 5.86 -6.29 -1.89
CA ASN A 71 6.84 -6.43 -2.96
C ASN A 71 7.17 -5.09 -3.65
N ARG A 72 8.23 -5.10 -4.47
CA ARG A 72 8.70 -3.89 -5.17
C ARG A 72 7.58 -3.31 -6.04
N PHE A 73 7.42 -1.99 -5.97
CA PHE A 73 6.40 -1.23 -6.71
C PHE A 73 4.94 -1.65 -6.43
N SER A 74 4.70 -2.38 -5.34
CA SER A 74 3.34 -2.74 -4.95
C SER A 74 2.61 -1.55 -4.31
N SER A 75 1.33 -1.38 -4.65
CA SER A 75 0.51 -0.26 -4.15
C SER A 75 -0.84 -0.74 -3.62
N ILE A 76 -1.26 -0.14 -2.51
CA ILE A 76 -2.61 -0.30 -1.96
C ILE A 76 -3.18 1.10 -1.66
N SER A 77 -4.22 1.51 -2.38
CA SER A 77 -4.81 2.85 -2.19
C SER A 77 -5.61 2.96 -0.89
N GLY A 78 -6.00 1.85 -0.27
CA GLY A 78 -6.68 1.83 1.03
C GLY A 78 -7.49 0.57 1.29
N GLY A 79 -8.51 0.69 2.14
CA GLY A 79 -9.40 -0.40 2.51
C GLY A 79 -8.93 -1.19 3.74
N MET A 80 -9.35 -2.45 3.85
CA MET A 80 -9.07 -3.28 5.03
C MET A 80 -8.52 -4.66 4.69
N LYS A 81 -7.38 -5.04 5.27
CA LYS A 81 -6.78 -6.37 5.14
C LYS A 81 -6.47 -6.77 3.69
N ASN A 82 -6.01 -5.83 2.86
CA ASN A 82 -5.56 -6.11 1.50
C ASN A 82 -4.07 -6.50 1.47
N GLN A 83 -3.66 -7.38 0.56
CA GLN A 83 -2.28 -7.86 0.43
C GLN A 83 -1.81 -7.82 -1.02
N ALA A 84 -0.79 -7.01 -1.31
CA ALA A 84 -0.17 -6.87 -2.62
C ALA A 84 1.20 -7.59 -2.59
N LEU A 85 1.22 -8.84 -3.06
CA LEU A 85 2.36 -9.78 -2.96
C LEU A 85 3.22 -9.85 -4.22
N GLY A 86 2.66 -9.49 -5.39
CA GLY A 86 3.39 -9.49 -6.66
C GLY A 86 4.19 -8.21 -6.89
N VAL A 87 5.20 -8.28 -7.76
CA VAL A 87 5.95 -7.08 -8.22
C VAL A 87 5.02 -6.20 -9.06
N SER A 88 5.05 -4.88 -8.84
CA SER A 88 4.24 -3.92 -9.60
C SER A 88 2.73 -4.22 -9.59
N THR A 89 2.21 -4.69 -8.46
CA THR A 89 0.75 -4.90 -8.28
C THR A 89 0.05 -3.67 -7.73
N SER A 90 -1.23 -3.52 -8.05
CA SER A 90 -2.07 -2.47 -7.45
C SER A 90 -3.39 -3.02 -6.91
N ILE A 91 -3.75 -2.61 -5.70
CA ILE A 91 -5.08 -2.85 -5.12
C ILE A 91 -5.72 -1.49 -4.85
N LEU A 92 -6.79 -1.17 -5.57
CA LEU A 92 -7.47 0.13 -5.45
C LEU A 92 -8.24 0.30 -4.12
N GLY A 93 -8.52 -0.80 -3.42
CA GLY A 93 -9.21 -0.77 -2.13
C GLY A 93 -10.01 -2.03 -1.87
N GLY A 94 -11.05 -1.91 -1.05
CA GLY A 94 -11.92 -3.02 -0.65
C GLY A 94 -11.45 -3.74 0.60
N LYS A 95 -11.98 -4.95 0.84
CA LYS A 95 -11.68 -5.76 2.03
C LYS A 95 -11.19 -7.14 1.61
N GLY A 96 -10.04 -7.56 2.12
CA GLY A 96 -9.53 -8.94 1.98
C GLY A 96 -9.05 -9.32 0.59
N ASN A 97 -8.60 -8.36 -0.22
CA ASN A 97 -8.08 -8.63 -1.56
C ASN A 97 -6.63 -9.11 -1.50
N VAL A 98 -6.26 -10.03 -2.41
CA VAL A 98 -4.89 -10.54 -2.52
C VAL A 98 -4.42 -10.48 -3.97
N ALA A 99 -3.38 -9.70 -4.25
CA ALA A 99 -2.75 -9.60 -5.56
C ALA A 99 -1.38 -10.28 -5.56
N ASN A 100 -1.30 -11.51 -6.07
CA ASN A 100 -0.08 -12.33 -6.01
C ASN A 100 0.66 -12.50 -7.34
N LYS A 101 0.06 -12.05 -8.44
CA LYS A 101 0.69 -12.08 -9.77
C LYS A 101 1.36 -10.75 -10.05
N SER A 102 2.62 -10.75 -10.46
CA SER A 102 3.29 -9.52 -10.89
C SER A 102 2.50 -8.82 -11.99
N PHE A 103 2.50 -7.48 -11.98
CA PHE A 103 1.77 -6.63 -12.94
C PHE A 103 0.25 -6.81 -12.93
N SER A 104 -0.34 -7.28 -11.82
CA SER A 104 -1.80 -7.42 -11.69
C SER A 104 -2.45 -6.27 -10.92
N MET A 105 -3.73 -6.04 -11.21
CA MET A 105 -4.57 -5.05 -10.54
C MET A 105 -5.82 -5.72 -9.94
N VAL A 106 -6.21 -5.31 -8.73
CA VAL A 106 -7.48 -5.67 -8.09
C VAL A 106 -8.29 -4.41 -7.79
N SER A 107 -9.48 -4.29 -8.40
CA SER A 107 -10.34 -3.11 -8.29
C SER A 107 -11.63 -3.32 -7.47
N ARG A 108 -11.96 -4.56 -7.05
CA ARG A 108 -13.24 -4.90 -6.38
C ARG A 108 -13.04 -5.72 -5.10
N LYS A 109 -14.04 -5.73 -4.21
CA LYS A 109 -14.06 -6.48 -2.94
C LYS A 109 -14.07 -8.00 -3.18
N GLY A 110 -13.14 -8.74 -2.54
CA GLY A 110 -13.17 -10.19 -2.41
C GLY A 110 -12.49 -11.01 -3.52
N ASN A 111 -11.67 -10.40 -4.38
CA ASN A 111 -11.03 -11.12 -5.50
C ASN A 111 -9.54 -11.36 -5.27
N LYS A 112 -9.09 -12.58 -5.58
CA LYS A 112 -7.69 -12.89 -5.89
C LYS A 112 -7.35 -12.27 -7.25
N SER A 113 -6.14 -11.73 -7.42
CA SER A 113 -5.70 -11.12 -8.69
C SER A 113 -5.96 -12.04 -9.89
N LYS A 114 -6.93 -11.66 -10.73
CA LYS A 114 -7.07 -12.19 -12.09
C LYS A 114 -6.06 -11.44 -12.97
N LYS A 115 -5.52 -12.11 -14.00
CA LYS A 115 -4.67 -11.47 -15.01
C LYS A 115 -5.45 -10.27 -15.55
N VAL A 116 -4.85 -9.09 -15.60
CA VAL A 116 -5.50 -7.90 -16.19
C VAL A 116 -5.57 -8.15 -17.69
N SER A 117 -6.66 -8.76 -18.16
CA SER A 117 -7.02 -8.73 -19.57
C SER A 117 -7.71 -7.38 -19.81
N LYS A 118 -6.93 -6.38 -20.21
CA LYS A 118 -7.34 -5.13 -20.88
C LYS A 118 -8.50 -4.36 -20.22
N PHE A 119 -8.18 -3.28 -19.50
CA PHE A 119 -9.13 -2.18 -19.32
C PHE A 119 -8.94 -1.22 -20.50
N PHE A 120 -9.81 -1.30 -21.50
CA PHE A 120 -9.99 -0.18 -22.43
C PHE A 120 -10.92 0.82 -21.75
N VAL A 121 -10.46 2.06 -21.61
CA VAL A 121 -11.37 3.19 -21.47
C VAL A 121 -11.68 3.60 -22.90
N ASP A 122 -12.89 3.30 -23.38
CA ASP A 122 -13.38 3.94 -24.60
C ASP A 122 -13.92 5.31 -24.19
N GLU A 123 -13.31 6.38 -24.69
CA GLU A 123 -13.81 7.76 -24.49
C GLU A 123 -15.15 7.98 -25.22
N ASN A 124 -15.64 6.99 -25.98
CA ASN A 124 -16.90 7.05 -26.70
C ASN A 124 -17.86 5.95 -26.25
N ASN A 125 -18.63 6.26 -25.22
CA ASN A 125 -19.81 5.55 -24.69
C ASN A 125 -20.47 4.52 -25.65
N SER A 126 -19.91 3.32 -25.76
CA SER A 126 -20.61 2.16 -26.29
C SER A 126 -20.34 0.94 -25.42
N THR A 127 -21.42 0.37 -24.93
CA THR A 127 -21.45 -0.75 -23.99
C THR A 127 -20.71 -1.97 -24.55
N LEU A 128 -19.85 -2.59 -23.76
CA LEU A 128 -19.47 -3.99 -23.97
C LEU A 128 -19.88 -4.85 -22.76
N THR A 129 -20.91 -5.65 -23.00
CA THR A 129 -21.28 -6.83 -22.23
C THR A 129 -20.24 -7.93 -22.40
N ALA A 130 -19.85 -8.51 -21.25
CA ALA A 130 -19.19 -9.81 -21.00
C ALA A 130 -18.00 -10.22 -21.87
#